data_AF-A0AAN8D3B4-F1
#
_entry.id   AF-A0AAN8D3B4-F1
#
_cell.length_a   1.000
_cell.length_b   1.000
_cell.length_c   1.000
_cell.angle_alpha   90.00
_cell.angle_beta   90.00
_cell.angle_gamma   90.00
#
_symmetry.space_group_name_H-M   'P 1'
#
loop_
_entity.id
_entity.type
_entity.pdbx_description
1 polymer ?
#
loop_
_entity_poly.entity_id
_entity_poly.type
_entity_poly.pdbx_seq_one_letter_code
_entity_poly.pdbx_strand_id
1 'polypeptide(L)'
;MNASSQESVFVSTAKVFMTAYYVAKNNKPFTDFESLIDLQHAHSAVLGRVLHSKTVCFDIIEHVSPQMTKELIKKIIETKSKITVLADESTSVGHKSTLIVFLKDYVDGDMELIAFPLDLVELDSMSAAHIKEQIMGCLLKNGFTV
;
A
#
# COMPACT_ATOMS: atom_id res chain seq x y z
N MET A 1 -13.16 3.41 -32.24
CA MET A 1 -13.48 4.03 -30.94
C MET A 1 -13.19 5.51 -31.04
N ASN A 2 -14.18 6.36 -30.78
CA ASN A 2 -14.03 7.82 -30.76
C ASN A 2 -13.44 8.27 -29.41
N ALA A 3 -12.65 9.35 -29.38
CA ALA A 3 -11.91 9.79 -28.18
C ALA A 3 -12.81 9.99 -26.94
N SER A 4 -14.05 10.45 -27.13
CA SER A 4 -15.05 10.61 -26.06
C SER A 4 -15.51 9.28 -25.43
N SER A 5 -15.48 8.17 -26.18
CA SER A 5 -15.79 6.85 -25.63
C SER A 5 -14.64 6.28 -24.77
N GLN A 6 -13.39 6.61 -25.10
CA GLN A 6 -12.23 6.17 -24.31
C GLN A 6 -12.11 6.94 -23.00
N GLU A 7 -12.39 8.24 -23.03
CA GLU A 7 -12.38 9.09 -21.84
C GLU A 7 -13.42 8.65 -20.80
N SER A 8 -14.64 8.31 -21.25
CA SER A 8 -15.69 7.83 -20.34
C SER A 8 -15.34 6.47 -19.70
N VAL A 9 -14.69 5.57 -20.45
CA VAL A 9 -14.18 4.31 -19.91
C VAL A 9 -13.11 4.57 -18.86
N PHE A 10 -12.13 5.43 -19.16
CA PHE A 10 -11.05 5.79 -18.23
C PHE A 10 -11.60 6.36 -16.91
N VAL A 11 -12.54 7.30 -16.98
CA VAL A 11 -13.18 7.90 -15.80
C VAL A 11 -13.92 6.83 -14.98
N SER A 12 -14.64 5.91 -15.62
CA SER A 12 -15.35 4.84 -14.92
C SER A 12 -14.39 3.88 -14.22
N THR A 13 -13.29 3.49 -14.88
CA THR A 13 -12.25 2.64 -14.29
C THR A 13 -11.55 3.34 -13.13
N ALA A 14 -11.24 4.63 -13.25
CA ALA A 14 -10.63 5.40 -12.18
C ALA A 14 -11.49 5.39 -10.90
N LYS A 15 -12.82 5.47 -11.00
CA LYS A 15 -13.71 5.38 -9.83
C LYS A 15 -13.66 4.00 -9.15
N VAL A 16 -13.56 2.94 -9.93
CA VAL A 16 -13.38 1.57 -9.40
C VAL A 16 -12.06 1.48 -8.63
N PHE A 17 -10.97 2.02 -9.19
CA PHE A 17 -9.66 2.07 -8.53
C PHE A 17 -9.69 2.91 -7.25
N MET A 18 -10.41 4.04 -7.25
CA MET A 18 -10.61 4.87 -6.05
C MET A 18 -11.38 4.12 -4.96
N THR A 19 -12.34 3.28 -5.34
CA THR A 19 -13.07 2.41 -4.39
C THR A 19 -12.15 1.35 -3.79
N ALA A 20 -11.30 0.71 -4.61
CA ALA A 20 -10.31 -0.26 -4.14
C ALA A 20 -9.27 0.41 -3.21
N TYR A 21 -8.79 1.60 -3.58
CA TYR A 21 -7.93 2.42 -2.74
C TYR A 21 -8.60 2.76 -1.40
N TYR A 22 -9.88 3.13 -1.40
CA TYR A 22 -10.61 3.41 -0.16
C TYR A 22 -10.68 2.18 0.75
N VAL A 23 -10.96 1.00 0.20
CA VAL A 23 -10.96 -0.26 0.95
C VAL A 23 -9.58 -0.52 1.58
N ALA A 24 -8.50 -0.41 0.79
CA ALA A 24 -7.14 -0.62 1.26
C ALA A 24 -6.72 0.40 2.33
N LYS A 25 -6.94 1.70 2.07
CA LYS A 25 -6.55 2.80 2.96
C LYS A 25 -7.18 2.66 4.35
N ASN A 26 -8.42 2.18 4.41
CA ASN A 26 -9.16 2.05 5.66
C ASN A 26 -9.03 0.64 6.29
N ASN A 27 -8.09 -0.19 5.83
CA ASN A 27 -7.88 -1.55 6.31
C ASN A 27 -9.18 -2.40 6.31
N LYS A 28 -10.01 -2.20 5.29
CA LYS A 28 -11.28 -2.92 5.16
C LYS A 28 -11.07 -4.29 4.52
N PRO A 29 -11.90 -5.30 4.87
CA PRO A 29 -11.93 -6.56 4.14
C PRO A 29 -12.21 -6.32 2.65
N PHE A 30 -11.57 -7.07 1.74
CA PHE A 30 -11.85 -6.94 0.30
C PHE A 30 -13.29 -7.28 -0.09
N THR A 31 -14.04 -7.97 0.77
CA THR A 31 -15.48 -8.19 0.61
C THR A 31 -16.30 -6.90 0.71
N ASP A 32 -15.80 -5.85 1.41
CA ASP A 32 -16.45 -4.53 1.44
C ASP A 32 -16.44 -3.85 0.07
N PHE A 33 -15.55 -4.25 -0.84
CA PHE A 33 -15.46 -3.66 -2.17
C PHE A 33 -16.74 -3.91 -2.98
N GLU A 34 -17.22 -5.16 -3.03
CA GLU A 34 -18.43 -5.54 -3.78
C GLU A 34 -19.65 -4.74 -3.28
N SER A 35 -19.84 -4.66 -1.96
CA SER A 35 -20.96 -3.92 -1.36
C SER A 35 -20.86 -2.41 -1.62
N LEU A 36 -19.65 -1.84 -1.66
CA LEU A 36 -19.44 -0.43 -2.01
C LEU A 36 -19.70 -0.15 -3.50
N ILE A 37 -19.40 -1.09 -4.40
CA ILE A 37 -19.75 -0.96 -5.82
C ILE A 37 -21.27 -0.99 -5.98
N ASP A 38 -21.95 -1.93 -5.32
CA ASP A 38 -23.42 -2.03 -5.36
C ASP A 38 -24.09 -0.76 -4.81
N LEU A 39 -23.58 -0.23 -3.69
CA LEU A 39 -24.07 1.02 -3.11
C LEU A 39 -23.90 2.20 -4.06
N GLN A 40 -22.79 2.27 -4.79
CA GLN A 40 -22.55 3.32 -5.77
C GLN A 40 -23.47 3.18 -6.99
N HIS A 41 -23.71 1.96 -7.47
CA HIS A 41 -24.70 1.70 -8.53
C HIS A 41 -26.12 2.09 -8.10
N ALA A 42 -26.51 1.79 -6.85
CA ALA A 42 -27.81 2.20 -6.30
C ALA A 42 -27.99 3.73 -6.30
N HIS A 43 -26.89 4.48 -6.15
CA HIS A 43 -26.86 5.94 -6.26
C HIS A 43 -26.53 6.44 -7.68
N SER A 44 -26.74 5.62 -8.71
CA SER A 44 -26.57 5.96 -10.13
C SER A 44 -25.14 6.35 -10.54
N ALA A 45 -24.12 5.90 -9.80
CA ALA A 45 -22.74 6.07 -10.23
C ALA A 45 -22.40 5.17 -11.43
N VAL A 46 -21.74 5.73 -12.44
CA VAL A 46 -21.24 4.97 -13.59
C VAL A 46 -19.83 4.44 -13.29
N LEU A 47 -19.72 3.13 -13.06
CA LEU A 47 -18.48 2.41 -12.67
C LEU A 47 -18.03 1.36 -13.70
N GLY A 48 -18.56 1.41 -14.92
CA GLY A 48 -18.32 0.39 -15.94
C GLY A 48 -19.08 -0.90 -15.64
N ARG A 49 -18.72 -1.99 -16.32
CA ARG A 49 -19.40 -3.31 -16.22
C ARG A 49 -18.51 -4.42 -15.66
N VAL A 50 -17.25 -4.10 -15.39
CA VAL A 50 -16.19 -5.05 -15.06
C VAL A 50 -15.41 -4.53 -13.86
N LEU A 51 -14.58 -5.39 -13.27
CA LEU A 51 -13.71 -5.08 -12.12
C LEU A 51 -14.45 -4.85 -10.80
N HIS A 52 -15.56 -5.55 -10.58
CA HIS A 52 -16.43 -5.34 -9.40
C HIS A 52 -16.29 -6.42 -8.32
N SER A 53 -15.48 -7.48 -8.54
CA SER A 53 -15.31 -8.55 -7.57
C SER A 53 -14.22 -8.25 -6.54
N LYS A 54 -14.28 -8.93 -5.39
CA LYS A 54 -13.25 -8.88 -4.35
C LYS A 54 -11.87 -9.32 -4.83
N THR A 55 -11.81 -10.28 -5.76
CA THR A 55 -10.54 -10.75 -6.33
C THR A 55 -9.89 -9.65 -7.15
N VAL A 56 -10.68 -8.93 -7.93
CA VAL A 56 -10.18 -7.80 -8.71
C VAL A 56 -9.79 -6.63 -7.80
N CYS A 57 -10.48 -6.42 -6.67
CA CYS A 57 -10.03 -5.44 -5.68
C CYS A 57 -8.59 -5.72 -5.23
N PHE A 58 -8.29 -6.99 -4.90
CA PHE A 58 -6.93 -7.41 -4.57
C PHE A 58 -5.97 -7.15 -5.73
N ASP A 59 -6.30 -7.58 -6.95
CA ASP A 59 -5.44 -7.40 -8.12
C ASP A 59 -5.13 -5.91 -8.39
N ILE A 60 -6.13 -5.04 -8.22
CA ILE A 60 -5.97 -3.58 -8.36
C ILE A 60 -4.98 -3.07 -7.30
N ILE A 61 -5.17 -3.44 -6.03
CA ILE A 61 -4.33 -2.99 -4.92
C ILE A 61 -2.89 -3.50 -5.09
N GLU A 62 -2.72 -4.76 -5.46
CA GLU A 62 -1.41 -5.36 -5.75
C GLU A 62 -0.71 -4.63 -6.91
N HIS A 63 -1.47 -4.22 -7.94
CA HIS A 63 -0.91 -3.48 -9.06
C HIS A 63 -0.47 -2.05 -8.70
N VAL A 64 -1.27 -1.32 -7.92
CA VAL A 64 -1.02 0.11 -7.64
C VAL A 64 -0.10 0.34 -6.44
N SER A 65 -0.15 -0.54 -5.43
CA SER A 65 0.57 -0.32 -4.17
C SER A 65 2.09 -0.16 -4.33
N PRO A 66 2.81 -0.92 -5.18
CA PRO A 66 4.26 -0.75 -5.32
C PRO A 66 4.63 0.63 -5.89
N GLN A 67 3.83 1.13 -6.84
CA GLN A 67 4.05 2.45 -7.43
C GLN A 67 3.77 3.56 -6.40
N MET A 68 2.69 3.44 -5.62
CA MET A 68 2.36 4.39 -4.57
C MET A 68 3.44 4.45 -3.49
N THR A 69 3.92 3.29 -3.03
CA THR A 69 4.99 3.19 -2.04
C THR A 69 6.30 3.79 -2.58
N LYS A 70 6.63 3.54 -3.85
CA LYS A 70 7.82 4.09 -4.48
C LYS A 70 7.80 5.63 -4.55
N GLU A 71 6.68 6.22 -5.00
CA GLU A 71 6.54 7.67 -5.06
C GLU A 71 6.58 8.31 -3.66
N LEU A 72 5.99 7.65 -2.66
CA LEU A 72 6.05 8.07 -1.26
C LEU A 72 7.50 8.09 -0.75
N ILE A 73 8.24 6.99 -0.91
CA ILE A 73 9.62 6.88 -0.45
C ILE A 73 10.52 7.90 -1.16
N LYS A 74 10.36 8.05 -2.48
CA LYS A 74 11.09 9.05 -3.27
C LYS A 74 10.88 10.45 -2.70
N LYS A 75 9.64 10.80 -2.36
CA LYS A 75 9.30 12.08 -1.77
C LYS A 75 9.98 12.30 -0.42
N ILE A 76 9.93 11.32 0.47
CA ILE A 76 10.60 11.34 1.80
C ILE A 76 12.10 11.60 1.65
N ILE A 77 12.75 10.93 0.69
CA ILE A 77 14.18 11.09 0.40
C ILE A 77 14.46 12.50 -0.14
N GLU A 78 13.64 13.00 -1.07
CA GLU A 78 13.81 14.32 -1.69
C GLU A 78 13.62 15.47 -0.68
N THR A 79 12.63 15.37 0.22
CA THR A 79 12.44 16.36 1.30
C THR A 79 13.45 16.24 2.44
N LYS A 80 14.27 15.18 2.46
CA LYS A 80 15.19 14.85 3.57
C LYS A 80 14.45 14.84 4.91
N SER A 81 13.25 14.27 4.92
CA SER A 81 12.39 14.21 6.10
C SER A 81 13.01 13.35 7.20
N LYS A 82 12.68 13.64 8.45
CA LYS A 82 13.14 12.84 9.60
C LYS A 82 12.25 11.61 9.73
N ILE A 83 12.78 10.46 9.32
CA ILE A 83 12.07 9.19 9.44
C ILE A 83 12.25 8.56 10.82
N THR A 84 11.22 7.89 11.30
CA THR A 84 11.29 6.93 12.41
C THR A 84 11.08 5.54 11.85
N VAL A 85 11.95 4.61 12.21
CA VAL A 85 11.82 3.19 11.85
C VAL A 85 11.23 2.46 13.06
N LEU A 86 10.09 1.79 12.85
CA LEU A 86 9.51 0.89 13.84
C LEU A 86 9.70 -0.53 13.31
N ALA A 87 10.25 -1.42 14.13
CA ALA A 87 10.43 -2.81 13.75
C ALA A 87 9.77 -3.68 14.83
N ASP A 88 8.97 -4.63 14.39
CA ASP A 88 8.29 -5.59 15.27
C ASP A 88 8.57 -7.01 14.79
N GLU A 89 8.85 -7.91 15.74
CA GLU A 89 9.18 -9.30 15.47
C GLU A 89 8.01 -10.19 15.84
N SER A 90 7.71 -11.15 14.96
CA SER A 90 6.71 -12.17 15.23
C SER A 90 7.22 -13.54 14.82
N THR A 91 7.01 -14.52 15.70
CA THR A 91 7.32 -15.92 15.43
C THR A 91 6.07 -16.64 14.92
N SER A 92 6.14 -17.19 13.70
CA SER A 92 5.06 -18.01 13.15
C SER A 92 5.09 -19.44 13.74
N VAL A 93 3.95 -20.15 13.63
CA VAL A 93 3.78 -21.54 14.12
C VAL A 93 4.82 -22.52 13.55
N GLY A 94 5.49 -22.17 12.44
CA GLY A 94 6.55 -22.96 11.79
C GLY A 94 7.99 -22.66 12.24
N HIS A 95 8.21 -21.96 13.36
CA HIS A 95 9.52 -21.51 13.84
C HIS A 95 10.29 -20.57 12.90
N LYS A 96 9.62 -20.01 11.89
CA LYS A 96 10.16 -18.89 11.11
C LYS A 96 9.80 -17.59 11.82
N SER A 97 10.81 -16.87 12.29
CA SER A 97 10.67 -15.51 12.77
C SER A 97 10.57 -14.56 11.58
N THR A 98 9.75 -13.53 11.70
CA THR A 98 9.58 -12.51 10.67
C THR A 98 9.66 -11.14 11.31
N LEU A 99 10.32 -10.20 10.64
CA LEU A 99 10.44 -8.81 11.04
C LEU A 99 9.58 -7.95 10.11
N ILE A 100 8.58 -7.28 10.66
CA ILE A 100 7.88 -6.23 9.93
C ILE A 100 8.56 -4.88 10.20
N VAL A 101 8.93 -4.17 9.14
CA VAL A 101 9.55 -2.85 9.22
C VAL A 101 8.55 -1.82 8.76
N PHE A 102 8.23 -0.87 9.63
CA PHE A 102 7.40 0.29 9.33
C PHE A 102 8.24 1.55 9.26
N LEU A 103 7.87 2.42 8.32
CA LEU A 103 8.35 3.80 8.29
C LEU A 103 7.26 4.72 8.82
N LYS A 104 7.72 5.69 9.60
CA LYS A 104 6.87 6.69 10.23
C LYS A 104 7.45 8.07 9.96
N ASP A 105 6.72 8.91 9.21
CA ASP A 105 7.18 10.23 8.77
C ASP A 105 6.04 11.26 8.60
N TYR A 106 6.41 12.54 8.63
CA TYR A 106 5.56 13.65 8.22
C TYR A 106 5.74 13.91 6.73
N VAL A 107 4.75 13.50 5.95
CA VAL A 107 4.76 13.67 4.50
C VAL A 107 4.06 15.00 4.18
N ASP A 108 4.61 15.79 3.27
CA ASP A 108 4.00 17.04 2.77
C ASP A 108 3.76 18.17 3.78
N GLY A 109 4.41 18.14 4.93
CA GLY A 109 4.16 19.14 5.99
C GLY A 109 2.75 19.02 6.57
N ASP A 110 2.09 17.88 6.33
CA ASP A 110 0.85 17.54 6.99
C ASP A 110 1.11 17.38 8.50
N MET A 111 0.16 17.80 9.34
CA MET A 111 0.32 17.67 10.79
C MET A 111 0.14 16.23 11.28
N GLU A 112 -0.40 15.37 10.43
CA GLU A 112 -0.67 13.98 10.76
C GLU A 112 0.51 13.08 10.37
N LEU A 113 0.91 12.24 11.32
CA LEU A 113 2.08 11.41 11.20
C LEU A 113 1.67 10.08 10.56
N ILE A 114 2.18 9.78 9.38
CA ILE A 114 1.80 8.58 8.64
C ILE A 114 2.78 7.45 8.99
N ALA A 115 2.23 6.31 9.43
CA ALA A 115 2.97 5.06 9.58
C ALA A 115 2.52 4.07 8.49
N PHE A 116 3.46 3.54 7.72
CA PHE A 116 3.16 2.57 6.66
C PHE A 116 4.17 1.42 6.67
N PRO A 117 3.72 0.20 6.32
CA PRO A 117 4.62 -0.95 6.22
C PRO A 117 5.58 -0.75 5.05
N LEU A 118 6.87 -0.91 5.31
CA LEU A 118 7.92 -0.84 4.29
C LEU A 118 8.19 -2.22 3.68
N ASP A 119 8.44 -3.22 4.53
CA ASP A 119 8.71 -4.59 4.10
C ASP A 119 8.44 -5.59 5.23
N LEU A 120 8.26 -6.85 4.85
CA LEU A 120 8.13 -7.99 5.74
C LEU A 120 9.27 -8.97 5.44
N VAL A 121 10.23 -9.07 6.36
CA VAL A 121 11.49 -9.78 6.15
C VAL A 121 11.51 -11.06 6.97
N GLU A 122 11.70 -12.21 6.33
CA GLU A 122 11.96 -13.46 7.05
C GLU A 122 13.33 -13.40 7.76
N LEU A 123 13.38 -13.83 9.02
CA LEU A 123 14.59 -13.87 9.82
C LEU A 123 15.08 -15.32 9.97
N ASP A 124 16.30 -15.56 9.53
CA ASP A 124 16.99 -16.85 9.75
C ASP A 124 17.70 -16.90 11.12
N SER A 125 17.90 -15.75 11.75
CA SER A 125 18.55 -15.62 13.06
C SER A 125 17.95 -14.47 13.88
N MET A 126 17.76 -14.68 15.17
CA MET A 126 17.31 -13.65 16.11
C MET A 126 18.44 -12.88 16.79
N SER A 127 19.67 -12.99 16.29
CA SER A 127 20.79 -12.22 16.86
C SER A 127 20.59 -10.72 16.58
N ALA A 128 20.98 -9.88 17.56
CA ALA A 128 20.87 -8.42 17.40
C ALA A 128 21.64 -7.90 16.17
N ALA A 129 22.78 -8.54 15.84
CA ALA A 129 23.55 -8.21 14.64
C ALA A 129 22.76 -8.48 13.36
N HIS A 130 22.10 -9.64 13.28
CA HIS A 130 21.31 -10.01 12.11
C HIS A 130 20.06 -9.14 11.96
N ILE A 131 19.34 -8.86 13.05
CA ILE A 131 18.18 -7.96 13.01
C ILE A 131 18.59 -6.57 12.50
N LYS A 132 19.71 -6.03 13.00
CA LYS A 132 20.24 -4.75 12.51
C LYS A 132 20.55 -4.81 11.01
N GLU A 133 21.23 -5.87 10.56
CA GLU A 133 21.57 -6.08 9.16
C GLU A 133 20.31 -6.11 8.27
N GLN A 134 19.26 -6.82 8.68
CA GLN A 134 17.99 -6.90 7.94
C GLN A 134 17.26 -5.55 7.88
N ILE A 135 17.23 -4.78 8.97
CA ILE A 135 16.65 -3.43 8.96
C ILE A 135 17.43 -2.52 8.00
N MET A 136 18.76 -2.54 8.07
CA MET A 136 19.60 -1.72 7.21
C MET A 136 19.48 -2.13 5.73
N GLY A 137 19.46 -3.43 5.45
CA GLY A 137 19.25 -3.98 4.12
C GLY A 137 17.88 -3.58 3.55
N CYS A 138 16.83 -3.61 4.37
CA CYS A 138 15.49 -3.16 4.01
C CYS A 138 15.48 -1.67 3.62
N LEU A 139 16.12 -0.81 4.42
CA LEU A 139 16.23 0.62 4.11
C LEU A 139 17.01 0.87 2.80
N LEU A 140 18.16 0.21 2.62
CA LEU A 140 18.99 0.33 1.41
C LEU A 140 18.25 -0.15 0.15
N LYS A 141 17.56 -1.29 0.23
CA LYS A 141 16.72 -1.84 -0.85
C LYS A 141 15.65 -0.85 -1.31
N ASN A 142 15.13 -0.05 -0.38
CA ASN A 142 14.12 0.97 -0.64
C ASN A 142 14.72 2.34 -1.00
N GLY A 143 16.05 2.45 -1.17
CA GLY A 143 16.72 3.66 -1.66
C GLY A 143 17.16 4.66 -0.59
N PHE A 144 16.99 4.34 0.70
CA PHE A 144 17.56 5.15 1.78
C PHE A 144 19.07 4.95 1.83
N THR A 145 19.81 6.05 2.00
CA THR A 145 21.26 6.02 2.24
C THR A 145 21.51 6.28 3.72
N VAL A 146 22.30 5.42 4.36
CA VAL A 146 22.63 5.49 5.79
C VAL A 146 24.11 5.74 5.98
#